data_AF-A7RGL9-F1
#
_entry.id   AF-A7RGL9-F1
#
_cell.length_a   1.000
_cell.length_b   1.000
_cell.length_c   1.000
_cell.angle_alpha   90.00
_cell.angle_beta   90.00
_cell.angle_gamma   90.00
#
_symmetry.space_group_name_H-M   'P 1'
#
loop_
_entity.id
_entity.type
_entity.pdbx_description
1 polymer ?
#
loop_
_entity_poly.entity_id
_entity_poly.type
_entity_poly.pdbx_seq_one_letter_code
_entity_poly.pdbx_strand_id
1 'polypeptide(L)'
;IVVRQGEDIDIGAQITAKPKPNVKWYKDGKPLRDGPRTTIRARDDLYNCKVLSAKPEDTGMYKCEATNAVGKATRTFDVQVEGTY
;
A
#
# COMPACT_ATOMS: atom_id res chain seq x y z
N ILE A 1 0.85 7.81 8.35
CA ILE A 1 2.19 7.72 7.70
C ILE A 1 2.47 9.11 7.15
N VAL A 2 3.55 9.75 7.57
CA VAL A 2 3.94 11.07 7.06
C VAL A 2 5.24 10.91 6.30
N VAL A 3 5.31 11.40 5.08
CA VAL A 3 6.46 11.28 4.16
C VAL A 3 6.77 12.65 3.58
N ARG A 4 8.05 12.98 3.39
CA ARG A 4 8.39 14.25 2.74
C ARG A 4 8.30 14.11 1.23
N GLN A 5 7.97 15.20 0.55
CA GLN A 5 8.01 15.25 -0.91
C GLN A 5 9.39 14.81 -1.42
N GLY A 6 9.39 13.90 -2.39
CA GLY A 6 10.60 13.33 -2.98
C GLY A 6 11.12 12.07 -2.27
N GLU A 7 10.70 11.78 -1.03
CA GLU A 7 11.01 10.52 -0.35
C GLU A 7 10.14 9.37 -0.85
N ASP A 8 10.51 8.13 -0.55
CA ASP A 8 9.71 6.97 -0.92
C ASP A 8 8.67 6.65 0.16
N ILE A 9 7.43 6.39 -0.27
CA ILE A 9 6.39 5.86 0.60
C ILE A 9 6.55 4.35 0.63
N ASP A 10 6.69 3.75 1.82
CA ASP A 10 6.80 2.30 1.98
C ASP A 10 5.73 1.78 2.95
N ILE A 11 4.78 0.99 2.45
CA ILE A 11 3.63 0.50 3.21
C ILE A 11 3.66 -1.02 3.26
N GLY A 12 4.21 -1.54 4.36
CA GLY A 12 4.26 -2.97 4.65
C GLY A 12 3.08 -3.46 5.49
N ALA A 13 2.58 -4.64 5.16
CA ALA A 13 1.62 -5.39 5.95
C ALA A 13 2.04 -6.85 6.02
N GLN A 14 2.21 -7.37 7.24
CA GLN A 14 2.35 -8.80 7.48
C GLN A 14 0.96 -9.42 7.58
N ILE A 15 0.68 -10.38 6.69
CA ILE A 15 -0.62 -11.03 6.56
C ILE A 15 -0.38 -12.54 6.59
N THR A 16 -0.72 -13.15 7.72
CA THR A 16 -0.68 -14.60 7.89
C THR A 16 -2.09 -15.15 7.71
N ALA A 17 -2.35 -15.84 6.61
CA ALA A 17 -3.63 -16.50 6.36
C ALA A 17 -3.46 -17.83 5.61
N LYS A 18 -4.32 -18.79 5.93
CA LYS A 18 -4.38 -20.11 5.27
C LYS A 18 -5.81 -20.33 4.75
N PRO A 19 -6.02 -20.65 3.45
CA PRO A 19 -5.03 -20.66 2.36
C PRO A 19 -4.42 -19.27 2.08
N LYS A 20 -3.30 -19.24 1.33
CA LYS A 20 -2.56 -18.00 1.01
C LYS A 20 -3.52 -16.94 0.44
N PRO A 21 -3.57 -15.73 1.02
CA PRO A 21 -4.52 -14.73 0.60
C PRO A 21 -4.06 -14.03 -0.69
N ASN A 22 -5.02 -13.63 -1.50
CA ASN A 22 -4.82 -12.65 -2.56
C ASN A 22 -4.89 -11.25 -1.94
N VAL A 23 -3.81 -10.48 -2.04
CA VAL A 23 -3.71 -9.13 -1.47
C VAL A 23 -3.81 -8.09 -2.58
N LYS A 24 -4.74 -7.16 -2.42
CA LYS A 24 -4.94 -6.02 -3.32
C LYS A 24 -4.70 -4.73 -2.56
N TRP A 25 -4.06 -3.79 -3.23
CA TRP A 25 -3.84 -2.45 -2.70
C TRP A 25 -4.77 -1.46 -3.38
N TYR A 26 -5.19 -0.45 -2.63
CA TYR A 26 -6.04 0.63 -3.10
C TYR A 26 -5.50 1.95 -2.57
N LYS A 27 -5.71 3.03 -3.31
CA LYS A 27 -5.52 4.40 -2.87
C LYS A 27 -6.80 5.17 -3.14
N ASP A 28 -7.38 5.77 -2.12
CA ASP A 28 -8.64 6.54 -2.19
C ASP A 28 -9.76 5.75 -2.89
N GLY A 29 -9.84 4.45 -2.56
CA GLY A 29 -10.80 3.52 -3.14
C GLY A 29 -10.47 3.00 -4.55
N LYS A 30 -9.46 3.56 -5.23
CA LYS A 30 -9.03 3.09 -6.56
C LYS A 30 -7.97 1.99 -6.45
N PRO A 31 -8.05 0.92 -7.26
CA PRO A 31 -7.06 -0.16 -7.21
C PRO A 31 -5.69 0.36 -7.62
N LEU A 32 -4.70 0.10 -6.78
CA LEU A 32 -3.30 0.40 -7.02
C LEU A 32 -2.65 -0.79 -7.73
N ARG A 33 -1.77 -0.51 -8.69
CA ARG A 33 -1.08 -1.53 -9.50
C ARG A 33 0.38 -1.14 -9.65
N ASP A 34 1.21 -2.11 -9.99
CA ASP A 34 2.58 -1.86 -10.40
C ASP A 34 2.63 -0.88 -11.58
N GLY A 35 3.58 0.04 -11.52
CA GLY A 35 3.78 1.07 -12.52
C GLY A 35 5.16 1.72 -12.37
N PRO A 36 5.44 2.80 -13.13
CA PRO A 36 6.76 3.40 -13.18
C PRO A 36 7.29 3.88 -11.81
N ARG A 37 6.39 4.35 -10.93
CA ARG A 37 6.72 4.81 -9.58
C ARG A 37 6.23 3.88 -8.48
N THR A 38 5.37 2.93 -8.81
CA THR A 38 4.66 2.13 -7.81
C THR A 38 5.09 0.69 -7.93
N THR A 39 5.52 0.09 -6.83
CA THR A 39 5.93 -1.32 -6.78
C THR A 39 5.19 -2.03 -5.66
N ILE A 40 4.45 -3.06 -6.01
CA ILE A 40 3.77 -3.94 -5.08
C ILE A 40 4.56 -5.25 -5.02
N ARG A 41 5.00 -5.62 -3.83
CA ARG A 41 5.74 -6.87 -3.59
C ARG A 41 4.96 -7.75 -2.63
N ALA A 42 4.98 -9.04 -2.89
CA ALA A 42 4.46 -10.06 -1.99
C ALA A 42 5.53 -11.13 -1.83
N ARG A 43 6.09 -11.25 -0.63
CA ARG A 43 7.08 -12.28 -0.27
C ARG A 43 6.59 -12.99 0.97
N ASP A 44 6.25 -14.27 0.82
CA ASP A 44 5.68 -15.10 1.88
C ASP A 44 4.45 -14.44 2.52
N ASP A 45 4.55 -14.04 3.79
CA ASP A 45 3.51 -13.35 4.55
C ASP A 45 3.70 -11.82 4.57
N LEU A 46 4.74 -11.29 3.93
CA LEU A 46 5.03 -9.87 3.85
C LEU A 46 4.54 -9.29 2.52
N TYR A 47 3.58 -8.40 2.61
CA TYR A 47 3.03 -7.67 1.48
C TYR A 47 3.40 -6.21 1.61
N ASN A 48 4.00 -5.66 0.56
CA ASN A 48 4.52 -4.32 0.59
C ASN A 48 4.05 -3.52 -0.63
N CYS A 49 3.73 -2.26 -0.41
CA CYS A 49 3.42 -1.29 -1.45
C CYS A 49 4.37 -0.10 -1.31
N LYS A 50 5.24 0.08 -2.31
CA LYS A 50 6.19 1.17 -2.37
C LYS A 50 5.82 2.17 -3.46
N VAL A 51 5.83 3.46 -3.16
CA VAL A 51 5.67 4.55 -4.13
C VAL A 51 6.93 5.42 -4.10
N LEU A 52 7.63 5.47 -5.22
CA LEU A 52 8.87 6.23 -5.38
C LEU A 52 8.59 7.71 -5.59
N SER A 53 9.46 8.54 -5.00
CA SER A 53 9.41 10.00 -5.11
C SER A 53 8.00 10.55 -4.85
N ALA A 54 7.59 10.49 -3.59
CA ALA A 54 6.30 10.92 -3.10
C ALA A 54 5.99 12.34 -3.57
N LYS A 55 4.79 12.51 -4.12
CA LYS A 55 4.27 13.82 -4.51
C LYS A 55 3.12 14.22 -3.60
N PRO A 56 2.78 15.52 -3.50
CA PRO A 56 1.60 15.96 -2.74
C PRO A 56 0.33 15.22 -3.14
N GLU A 57 0.18 14.88 -4.44
CA GLU A 57 -0.97 14.13 -4.95
C GLU A 57 -0.97 12.66 -4.51
N ASP A 58 0.16 12.11 -4.02
CA ASP A 58 0.25 10.75 -3.48
C ASP A 58 -0.32 10.66 -2.05
N THR A 59 -0.62 11.79 -1.40
CA THR A 59 -1.43 11.86 -0.17
C THR A 59 -2.78 11.20 -0.39
N GLY A 60 -3.24 10.45 0.61
CA GLY A 60 -4.54 9.80 0.58
C GLY A 60 -4.60 8.56 1.47
N MET A 61 -5.74 7.88 1.40
CA MET A 61 -6.00 6.68 2.18
C MET A 61 -5.62 5.44 1.39
N TYR A 62 -4.53 4.78 1.81
CA TYR A 62 -4.11 3.52 1.25
C TYR A 62 -4.79 2.37 1.99
N LYS A 63 -5.28 1.38 1.26
CA LYS A 63 -5.93 0.21 1.84
C LYS A 63 -5.33 -1.05 1.27
N CYS A 64 -4.87 -1.95 2.14
CA CYS A 64 -4.60 -3.33 1.77
C CYS A 64 -5.81 -4.19 2.08
N GLU A 65 -6.14 -5.07 1.15
CA GLU A 65 -7.27 -5.97 1.22
C GLU A 65 -6.79 -7.38 0.92
N ALA A 66 -6.80 -8.23 1.95
CA ALA A 66 -6.43 -9.63 1.86
C ALA A 66 -7.70 -10.48 1.77
N THR A 67 -7.84 -11.26 0.71
CA THR A 67 -8.99 -12.16 0.51
C THR A 67 -8.50 -13.58 0.31
N ASN A 68 -9.03 -14.54 1.06
CA ASN A 68 -8.82 -15.96 0.85
C ASN A 68 -10.17 -16.71 0.75
N ALA A 69 -10.13 -18.03 0.61
CA ALA A 69 -11.32 -18.86 0.50
C ALA A 69 -12.21 -18.87 1.78
N VAL A 70 -11.65 -18.46 2.92
CA VAL A 70 -12.32 -18.47 4.22
C VAL A 70 -12.92 -17.10 4.55
N GLY A 71 -12.36 -16.02 4.03
CA GLY A 71 -12.86 -14.69 4.28
C GLY A 71 -11.96 -13.57 3.75
N LYS A 72 -12.16 -12.38 4.33
CA LYS A 72 -11.53 -11.14 3.88
C LYS A 72 -11.12 -10.29 5.09
N ALA A 73 -9.92 -9.72 5.03
CA ALA A 73 -9.40 -8.77 5.98
C ALA A 73 -8.93 -7.50 5.24
N THR A 74 -9.09 -6.35 5.88
CA THR A 74 -8.67 -5.06 5.31
C THR A 74 -7.95 -4.23 6.35
N ARG A 75 -6.93 -3.50 5.93
CA ARG A 75 -6.24 -2.51 6.75
C ARG A 75 -6.03 -1.23 5.96
N THR A 76 -6.30 -0.10 6.60
CA THR A 76 -6.14 1.23 6.02
C THR A 76 -4.93 1.93 6.64
N PHE A 77 -4.29 2.76 5.84
CA PHE A 77 -3.13 3.57 6.18
C PHE A 77 -3.40 4.97 5.65
N ASP A 78 -3.50 5.93 6.55
CA ASP A 78 -3.57 7.33 6.18
C ASP A 78 -2.16 7.83 5.86
N VAL A 79 -1.94 8.30 4.63
CA VAL A 79 -0.64 8.73 4.14
C VAL A 79 -0.70 10.20 3.78
N GLN A 80 0.18 10.99 4.38
CA GLN A 80 0.29 12.43 4.17
C GLN A 80 1.67 12.77 3.65
N VAL A 81 1.73 13.45 2.50
CA VAL A 81 2.97 13.92 1.90
C VAL A 81 3.14 15.40 2.21
N GLU A 82 4.19 15.74 2.95
CA GLU A 82 4.51 17.14 3.29
C GLU A 82 5.37 17.75 2.18
N GLY A 83 4.88 18.85 1.59
CA GLY A 83 5.64 19.64 0.63
C GLY A 83 6.77 20.41 1.32
N THR A 84 7.94 20.47 0.69
CA THR A 84 9.00 21.40 1.08
C THR A 84 8.68 22.76 0.45
N TYR A 85 8.34 23.75 1.28
CA TYR A 85 8.12 25.14 0.87
C TYR A 85 9.44 25.86 0.55
#